data_AF-A0A0R2JXD3-F1
#
_entry.id   AF-A0A0R2JXD3-F1
#
_cell.length_a   1.000
_cell.length_b   1.000
_cell.length_c   1.000
_cell.angle_alpha   90.00
_cell.angle_beta   90.00
_cell.angle_gamma   90.00
#
_symmetry.space_group_name_H-M   'P 1'
#
loop_
_entity.id
_entity.type
_entity.pdbx_description
1 polymer ?
#
loop_
_entity_poly.entity_id
_entity_poly.type
_entity_poly.pdbx_seq_one_letter_code
_entity_poly.pdbx_strand_id
1 'polypeptide(L)'
;MNKKYQELYNLISKASTDSEVMSLPKVQKALSKATEQLKAGEDYTKIAVGISQVISDSYLANRRTTQSLQAVFKYVKPDADPEKLDSKTKREMGIVTGYIRPPLNKDNPFN
;
A
#
# COMPACT_ATOMS: atom_id res chain seq x y z
N MET A 1 20.11 -9.86 3.73
CA MET A 1 18.76 -9.24 3.70
C MET A 1 18.71 -8.21 4.82
N ASN A 2 18.32 -6.97 4.52
CA ASN A 2 18.28 -5.87 5.51
C ASN A 2 17.26 -6.20 6.62
N LYS A 3 17.53 -5.83 7.89
CA LYS A 3 16.68 -6.18 9.05
C LYS A 3 15.21 -5.78 8.83
N LYS A 4 15.00 -4.62 8.19
CA LYS A 4 13.66 -4.10 7.85
C LYS A 4 12.89 -4.97 6.84
N TYR A 5 13.60 -5.57 5.88
CA TYR A 5 13.01 -6.50 4.90
C TYR A 5 12.61 -7.82 5.55
N GLN A 6 13.44 -8.34 6.48
CA GLN A 6 13.12 -9.56 7.23
C GLN A 6 11.92 -9.37 8.17
N GLU A 7 11.84 -8.22 8.86
CA GLU A 7 10.70 -7.92 9.72
C GLU A 7 9.40 -7.83 8.92
N LEU A 8 9.41 -7.14 7.77
CA LEU A 8 8.25 -7.08 6.88
C LEU A 8 7.87 -8.48 6.36
N TYR A 9 8.85 -9.27 5.94
CA TYR A 9 8.64 -10.65 5.48
C TYR A 9 7.94 -11.50 6.54
N ASN A 10 8.37 -11.40 7.80
CA ASN A 10 7.80 -12.17 8.91
C ASN A 10 6.35 -11.74 9.20
N LEU A 11 6.07 -10.44 9.17
CA LEU A 11 4.71 -9.91 9.34
C LEU A 11 3.78 -10.37 8.22
N ILE A 12 4.24 -10.30 6.96
CA ILE A 12 3.49 -10.79 5.80
C ILE A 12 3.23 -12.28 5.93
N SER A 13 4.25 -13.08 6.24
CA SER A 13 4.13 -14.53 6.38
C SER A 13 3.08 -14.91 7.43
N LYS A 14 3.06 -14.20 8.57
CA LYS A 14 2.06 -14.39 9.63
C LYS A 14 0.66 -13.98 9.19
N ALA A 15 0.52 -12.89 8.43
CA ALA A 15 -0.76 -12.44 7.91
C ALA A 15 -1.32 -13.39 6.83
N SER A 16 -0.46 -13.98 6.00
CA SER A 16 -0.88 -14.92 4.96
C SER A 16 -1.46 -16.22 5.51
N THR A 17 -1.13 -16.61 6.75
CA THR A 17 -1.68 -17.80 7.42
C THR A 17 -3.00 -17.55 8.18
N ASP A 18 -3.45 -16.30 8.25
CA ASP A 18 -4.69 -15.94 8.93
C ASP A 18 -5.90 -16.34 8.06
N SER A 19 -6.83 -17.10 8.63
CA SER A 19 -7.97 -17.67 7.89
C SER A 19 -8.88 -16.60 7.28
N GLU A 20 -9.05 -15.47 7.95
CA GLU A 20 -9.81 -14.34 7.41
C GLU A 20 -9.07 -13.69 6.23
N VAL A 21 -7.74 -13.64 6.26
CA VAL A 21 -6.93 -13.13 5.13
C VAL A 21 -6.94 -14.11 3.96
N MET A 22 -6.91 -15.41 4.22
CA MET A 22 -7.06 -16.45 3.20
C MET A 22 -8.39 -16.34 2.43
N SER A 23 -9.44 -15.83 3.08
CA SER A 23 -10.73 -15.55 2.44
C SER A 23 -10.72 -14.33 1.51
N LEU A 24 -9.60 -13.58 1.43
CA LEU A 24 -9.44 -12.36 0.65
C LEU A 24 -8.40 -12.55 -0.48
N PRO A 25 -8.79 -13.06 -1.67
CA PRO A 25 -7.85 -13.43 -2.73
C PRO A 25 -6.95 -12.29 -3.21
N LYS A 26 -7.49 -11.06 -3.28
CA LYS A 26 -6.73 -9.87 -3.67
C LYS A 26 -5.60 -9.57 -2.68
N VAL A 27 -5.89 -9.69 -1.39
CA VAL A 27 -4.91 -9.45 -0.32
C VAL A 27 -3.85 -10.55 -0.33
N GLN A 28 -4.26 -11.82 -0.42
CA GLN A 28 -3.33 -12.95 -0.56
C GLN A 28 -2.38 -12.79 -1.73
N LYS A 29 -2.90 -12.43 -2.91
CA LYS A 29 -2.06 -12.19 -4.10
C LYS A 29 -1.04 -11.07 -3.87
N ALA A 30 -1.45 -9.99 -3.20
CA ALA A 30 -0.55 -8.87 -2.89
C ALA A 30 0.51 -9.26 -1.85
N LEU A 31 0.16 -10.01 -0.81
CA LEU A 31 1.09 -10.52 0.18
C LEU A 31 2.11 -11.48 -0.44
N SER A 32 1.67 -12.41 -1.28
CA SER A 32 2.56 -13.32 -2.02
C SER A 32 3.50 -12.56 -2.95
N LYS A 33 2.97 -11.59 -3.72
CA LYS A 33 3.80 -10.75 -4.59
C LYS A 33 4.84 -9.97 -3.78
N ALA A 34 4.44 -9.34 -2.67
CA ALA A 34 5.37 -8.63 -1.81
C ALA A 34 6.47 -9.54 -1.26
N THR A 35 6.13 -10.77 -0.90
CA THR A 35 7.09 -11.78 -0.44
C THR A 35 8.13 -12.10 -1.52
N GLU A 36 7.72 -12.23 -2.77
CA GLU A 36 8.62 -12.44 -3.92
C GLU A 36 9.51 -11.22 -4.16
N GLN A 37 8.93 -10.01 -4.16
CA GLN A 37 9.66 -8.76 -4.35
C GLN A 37 10.71 -8.54 -3.23
N LEU A 38 10.38 -8.88 -1.98
CA LEU A 38 11.32 -8.83 -0.86
C LEU A 38 12.50 -9.80 -1.04
N LYS A 39 12.26 -10.99 -1.58
CA LYS A 39 13.31 -11.98 -1.88
C LYS A 39 14.18 -11.55 -3.06
N ALA A 40 13.58 -10.92 -4.07
CA ALA A 40 14.27 -10.40 -5.25
C ALA A 40 15.10 -9.14 -4.95
N GLY A 41 14.94 -8.54 -3.77
CA GLY A 41 15.65 -7.32 -3.40
C GLY A 41 15.11 -6.07 -4.09
N GLU A 42 13.82 -6.07 -4.46
CA GLU A 42 13.17 -4.88 -5.01
C GLU A 42 13.11 -3.73 -3.99
N ASP A 43 12.78 -2.54 -4.50
CA ASP A 43 12.65 -1.32 -3.70
C ASP A 43 11.61 -1.50 -2.58
N TYR A 44 12.08 -1.41 -1.33
CA TYR A 44 11.25 -1.53 -0.14
C TYR A 44 10.07 -0.55 -0.14
N THR A 45 10.31 0.69 -0.56
CA THR A 45 9.29 1.75 -0.55
C THR A 45 8.15 1.40 -1.51
N LYS A 46 8.49 0.86 -2.69
CA LYS A 46 7.47 0.39 -3.65
C LYS A 46 6.64 -0.75 -3.08
N ILE A 47 7.29 -1.70 -2.40
CA ILE A 47 6.62 -2.83 -1.73
C ILE A 47 5.70 -2.31 -0.61
N ALA A 48 6.21 -1.42 0.26
CA ALA A 48 5.47 -0.83 1.37
C ALA A 48 4.22 -0.08 0.90
N VAL A 49 4.36 0.75 -0.14
CA VAL A 49 3.25 1.47 -0.77
C VAL A 49 2.20 0.50 -1.32
N GLY A 50 2.62 -0.49 -2.11
CA GLY A 50 1.71 -1.43 -2.75
C GLY A 50 0.89 -2.25 -1.74
N ILE A 51 1.54 -2.74 -0.68
CA ILE A 51 0.85 -3.45 0.40
C ILE A 51 -0.11 -2.52 1.14
N SER A 52 0.34 -1.32 1.49
CA SER A 52 -0.47 -0.33 2.20
C SER A 52 -1.76 0.00 1.46
N GLN A 53 -1.67 0.20 0.14
CA GLN A 53 -2.83 0.45 -0.73
C GLN A 53 -3.79 -0.74 -0.75
N VAL A 54 -3.30 -1.96 -1.00
CA VAL A 54 -4.16 -3.15 -1.07
C VAL A 54 -4.87 -3.43 0.26
N ILE A 55 -4.19 -3.24 1.40
CA ILE A 55 -4.82 -3.39 2.72
C ILE A 55 -5.90 -2.32 2.93
N SER A 56 -5.62 -1.08 2.55
CA SER A 56 -6.58 0.02 2.64
C SER A 56 -7.81 -0.23 1.77
N ASP A 57 -7.63 -0.65 0.53
CA ASP A 57 -8.72 -0.98 -0.40
C ASP A 57 -9.57 -2.14 0.12
N SER A 58 -8.92 -3.16 0.67
CA SER A 58 -9.62 -4.30 1.27
C SER A 58 -10.44 -3.91 2.50
N TYR A 59 -9.91 -3.01 3.34
CA TYR A 59 -10.64 -2.43 4.46
C TYR A 59 -11.85 -1.61 4.00
N LEU A 60 -11.69 -0.77 2.97
CA LEU A 60 -12.79 0.03 2.42
C LEU A 60 -13.89 -0.85 1.83
N ALA A 61 -13.53 -1.94 1.14
CA ALA A 61 -14.48 -2.86 0.53
C ALA A 61 -15.23 -3.71 1.55
N ASN A 62 -14.54 -4.24 2.57
CA ASN A 62 -15.12 -5.23 3.48
C ASN A 62 -15.50 -4.67 4.86
N ARG A 63 -15.09 -3.43 5.18
CA ARG A 63 -15.24 -2.76 6.50
C ARG A 63 -14.68 -3.60 7.66
N ARG A 64 -13.79 -4.53 7.36
CA ARG A 64 -13.18 -5.48 8.31
C ARG A 64 -11.68 -5.57 8.05
N THR A 65 -10.92 -5.81 9.11
CA THR A 65 -9.47 -5.98 9.05
C THR A 65 -9.05 -6.86 10.20
N THR A 66 -8.23 -7.86 9.90
CA THR A 66 -7.63 -8.74 10.91
C THR A 66 -6.53 -8.00 11.65
N GLN A 67 -6.24 -8.43 12.88
CA GLN A 67 -5.09 -7.90 13.62
C GLN A 67 -3.77 -8.11 12.87
N SER A 68 -3.66 -9.22 12.13
CA SER A 68 -2.48 -9.56 11.33
C SER A 68 -2.26 -8.58 10.17
N LEU A 69 -3.30 -8.25 9.40
CA LEU A 69 -3.23 -7.20 8.36
C LEU A 69 -2.99 -5.82 8.96
N GLN A 70 -3.58 -5.52 10.10
CA GLN A 70 -3.36 -4.25 10.78
C GLN A 70 -1.90 -4.09 11.22
N ALA A 71 -1.25 -5.17 11.66
CA ALA A 71 0.17 -5.16 12.04
C ALA A 71 1.07 -4.86 10.82
N VAL A 72 0.80 -5.53 9.69
CA VAL A 72 1.51 -5.25 8.43
C VAL A 72 1.31 -3.80 8.01
N PHE A 73 0.06 -3.32 7.99
CA PHE A 73 -0.27 -1.95 7.61
C PHE A 73 0.42 -0.91 8.50
N LYS A 74 0.36 -1.07 9.83
CA LYS A 74 1.00 -0.16 10.78
C LYS A 74 2.52 -0.09 10.57
N TYR A 75 3.14 -1.23 10.23
CA TYR A 75 4.57 -1.31 10.00
C TYR A 75 4.99 -0.60 8.71
N VAL A 76 4.25 -0.76 7.62
CA VAL A 76 4.58 -0.14 6.32
C VAL A 76 4.08 1.30 6.16
N LYS A 77 3.06 1.71 6.92
CA LYS A 77 2.45 3.04 6.86
C LYS A 77 3.44 4.21 6.89
N PRO A 78 4.44 4.28 7.79
CA PRO A 78 5.37 5.41 7.82
C PRO A 78 6.24 5.50 6.56
N ASP A 79 6.49 4.39 5.88
CA ASP A 79 7.28 4.31 4.64
C ASP A 79 6.42 4.50 3.39
N ALA A 80 5.12 4.20 3.50
CA ALA A 80 4.12 4.44 2.46
C ALA A 80 3.47 5.83 2.58
N ASP A 81 4.00 6.70 3.44
CA ASP A 81 3.45 8.02 3.72
C ASP A 81 3.62 8.93 2.50
N PRO A 82 2.51 9.34 1.83
CA PRO A 82 2.57 10.17 0.65
C PRO A 82 3.32 11.49 0.89
N GLU A 83 3.38 12.03 2.10
CA GLU A 83 4.12 13.27 2.34
C GLU A 83 5.64 13.06 2.34
N LYS A 84 6.10 11.83 2.58
CA LYS A 84 7.52 11.46 2.68
C LYS A 84 8.08 10.80 1.43
N LEU A 85 7.21 10.39 0.50
CA LEU A 85 7.61 9.83 -0.78
C LEU A 85 8.21 10.89 -1.70
N ASP A 86 9.24 10.53 -2.44
CA ASP A 86 9.80 11.39 -3.47
C ASP A 86 8.85 11.53 -4.67
N SER A 87 8.97 12.64 -5.41
CA SER A 87 8.08 12.97 -6.54
C SER A 87 8.13 11.94 -7.67
N LYS A 88 9.25 11.24 -7.87
CA LYS A 88 9.39 10.22 -8.91
C LYS A 88 8.60 8.97 -8.51
N THR A 89 8.76 8.49 -7.29
CA THR A 89 8.00 7.36 -6.75
C THR A 89 6.50 7.65 -6.74
N LYS A 90 6.09 8.86 -6.37
CA LYS A 90 4.68 9.29 -6.47
C LYS A 90 4.13 9.18 -7.88
N ARG A 91 4.87 9.69 -8.86
CA ARG A 91 4.47 9.69 -10.28
C ARG A 91 4.41 8.27 -10.84
N GLU A 92 5.40 7.43 -10.54
CA GLU A 92 5.44 6.03 -10.98
C GLU A 92 4.30 5.20 -10.37
N MET A 93 3.93 5.49 -9.12
CA MET A 93 2.87 4.78 -8.39
C MET A 93 1.48 5.42 -8.53
N GLY A 94 1.34 6.51 -9.30
CA GLY A 94 0.07 7.21 -9.48
C GLY A 94 -0.49 7.87 -8.21
N ILE A 95 0.37 8.16 -7.23
CA ILE A 95 -0.03 8.76 -5.95
C ILE A 95 -0.13 10.28 -6.13
N VAL A 96 -1.36 10.77 -6.22
CA VAL A 96 -1.63 12.21 -6.28
C VAL A 96 -1.64 12.77 -4.87
N THR A 97 -0.63 13.57 -4.53
CA THR A 97 -0.57 14.30 -3.25
C THR A 97 -0.90 15.77 -3.47
N GLY A 98 -2.16 16.14 -3.30
CA GLY A 98 -2.63 17.52 -3.39
C GLY A 98 -4.15 17.59 -3.48
N TYR A 99 -4.73 18.68 -2.96
CA TYR A 99 -6.09 19.07 -3.30
C TYR A 99 -6.19 19.10 -4.82
N ILE A 100 -7.05 18.26 -5.40
CA ILE A 100 -7.48 18.42 -6.79
C ILE A 100 -8.11 19.82 -6.82
N ARG A 101 -7.37 20.83 -7.28
CA ARG A 101 -8.00 22.10 -7.61
C ARG A 101 -8.91 21.78 -8.78
N PRO A 102 -10.24 21.91 -8.64
CA PRO A 102 -11.12 21.77 -9.78
C PRO A 102 -10.61 22.72 -10.86
N PRO A 103 -10.68 22.33 -12.15
CA PRO A 103 -10.19 23.17 -13.23
C PRO A 103 -10.83 24.55 -13.10
N LEU A 104 -9.99 25.60 -13.03
CA LEU A 104 -10.40 27.00 -13.06
C LEU A 104 -10.85 27.39 -14.48
N ASN A 105 -11.76 26.64 -15.08
CA ASN A 105 -12.51 27.12 -16.24
C ASN A 105 -13.87 27.61 -15.75
N LYS A 106 -13.85 28.81 -15.17
CA LYS A 106 -14.99 29.74 -15.24
C LYS A 106 -14.74 30.70 -16.40
N ASP A 107 -14.58 30.17 -17.62
CA ASP A 107 -14.86 30.99 -18.79
C ASP A 107 -16.36 30.94 -18.99
N ASN A 108 -17.04 31.96 -18.48
CA ASN A 108 -18.40 32.30 -18.86
C ASN A 108 -18.33 33.48 -19.84
N PRO A 109 -18.34 33.27 -21.17
CA PRO A 109 -18.32 34.36 -22.14
C PRO A 109 -19.70 34.61 -22.75
N PHE A 110 -20.77 34.57 -21.95
CA PHE A 110 -22.08 35.11 -22.35
C PHE A 110 -22.36 36.38 -21.55
N ASN A 111 -21.69 37.45 -21.94
CA ASN A 111 -22.06 38.84 -21.64
C ASN A 111 -21.96 39.63 -22.95
#